data_AF-A0A806DGG2-F1
#
_entry.id   AF-A0A806DGG2-F1
#
_cell.length_a   1.000
_cell.length_b   1.000
_cell.length_c   1.000
_cell.angle_alpha   90.00
_cell.angle_beta   90.00
_cell.angle_gamma   90.00
#
_symmetry.space_group_name_H-M   'P 1'
#
loop_
_entity.id
_entity.type
_entity.pdbx_description
1 polymer ?
#
loop_
_entity_poly.entity_id
_entity_poly.type
_entity_poly.pdbx_seq_one_letter_code
_entity_poly.pdbx_strand_id
1 'polypeptide(L)'
;MLSSPPVTRKDGILIMDSRHAIGAPQQHQGLLTVWNRLYKMGSLYLDLSLKRNESGAFLVGQVISAAQKPAAWRVTLHAPGYSRSSPINEYGNFRIQIPGKGGLELELTLENETFWVPGLDV
;
A
#
# COMPACT_ATOMS: atom_id res chain seq x y z
N MET A 1 24.03 4.48 -27.58
CA MET A 1 23.35 4.63 -26.29
C MET A 1 22.16 3.69 -26.30
N LEU A 2 22.21 2.60 -25.53
CA LEU A 2 21.07 1.67 -25.41
C LEU A 2 20.07 2.31 -24.45
N SER A 3 18.96 2.81 -24.98
CA SER A 3 17.80 3.18 -24.17
C SER A 3 17.32 1.92 -23.45
N SER A 4 17.35 1.94 -22.12
CA SER A 4 16.72 0.90 -21.31
C SER A 4 15.27 0.73 -21.77
N PRO A 5 14.76 -0.50 -21.92
CA PRO A 5 13.37 -0.71 -22.28
C PRO A 5 12.49 0.00 -21.24
N PRO A 6 11.36 0.60 -21.66
CA PRO A 6 10.45 1.24 -20.73
C PRO A 6 10.01 0.18 -19.71
N VAL A 7 10.37 0.37 -18.45
CA VAL A 7 9.88 -0.45 -17.35
C VAL A 7 8.37 -0.27 -17.35
N THR A 8 7.63 -1.31 -17.75
CA THR A 8 6.17 -1.25 -17.80
C THR A 8 5.66 -1.09 -16.37
N ARG A 9 5.08 0.08 -16.06
CA ARG A 9 4.48 0.35 -14.75
C ARG A 9 3.36 -0.67 -14.53
N LYS A 10 3.45 -1.46 -13.46
CA LYS A 10 2.42 -2.40 -13.04
C LYS A 10 1.67 -1.79 -11.87
N ASP A 11 0.39 -1.48 -12.05
CA ASP A 11 -0.45 -0.96 -10.98
C ASP A 11 -1.22 -2.10 -10.29
N GLY A 12 -1.43 -1.96 -8.98
CA GLY A 12 -2.31 -2.79 -8.21
C GLY A 12 -3.77 -2.48 -8.55
N ILE A 13 -4.56 -3.51 -8.81
CA ILE A 13 -5.98 -3.38 -9.15
C ILE A 13 -6.78 -3.38 -7.85
N LEU A 14 -7.51 -2.31 -7.56
CA LEU A 14 -8.39 -2.23 -6.40
C LEU A 14 -9.55 -3.22 -6.55
N ILE A 15 -9.64 -4.17 -5.62
CA ILE A 15 -10.68 -5.22 -5.57
C ILE A 15 -11.79 -4.84 -4.59
N MET A 16 -11.43 -4.28 -3.44
CA MET A 16 -12.37 -3.91 -2.39
C MET A 16 -11.94 -2.62 -1.71
N ASP A 17 -12.89 -1.74 -1.44
CA ASP A 17 -12.72 -0.58 -0.56
C ASP A 17 -13.82 -0.62 0.50
N SER A 18 -13.42 -0.76 1.76
CA SER A 18 -14.33 -0.85 2.91
C SER A 18 -15.32 0.31 3.02
N ARG A 19 -15.01 1.49 2.45
CA ARG A 19 -15.90 2.66 2.46
C ARG A 19 -17.13 2.47 1.57
N HIS A 20 -17.06 1.54 0.62
CA HIS A 20 -18.15 1.20 -0.30
C HIS A 20 -18.76 -0.19 -0.01
N ALA A 21 -18.38 -0.84 1.09
CA ALA A 21 -18.92 -2.15 1.45
C ALA A 21 -20.38 -2.04 1.93
N ILE A 22 -21.26 -2.91 1.41
CA ILE A 22 -22.68 -2.97 1.78
C ILE A 22 -22.78 -3.33 3.27
N GLY A 23 -23.44 -2.47 4.05
CA GLY A 23 -23.60 -2.66 5.50
C GLY A 23 -22.48 -2.06 6.36
N ALA A 24 -21.52 -1.33 5.79
CA ALA A 24 -20.52 -0.62 6.56
C ALA A 24 -21.20 0.41 7.49
N PRO A 25 -20.98 0.36 8.82
CA PRO A 25 -21.60 1.31 9.74
C PRO A 25 -21.09 2.71 9.43
N GLN A 26 -21.99 3.57 8.93
CA GLN A 26 -21.72 5.00 8.68
C GLN A 26 -21.24 5.75 9.94
N GLN A 27 -21.42 5.16 11.14
CA GLN A 27 -21.12 5.75 12.43
C GLN A 27 -19.63 6.06 12.70
N HIS A 28 -18.68 5.51 11.93
CA HIS A 28 -17.25 5.82 12.09
C HIS A 28 -16.66 6.75 11.02
N GLN A 29 -17.49 7.28 10.11
CA GLN A 29 -17.03 8.23 9.08
C GLN A 29 -16.77 9.65 9.61
N GLY A 30 -17.02 9.89 10.91
CA GLY A 30 -17.19 11.24 11.45
C GLY A 30 -15.92 12.06 11.71
N LEU A 31 -14.73 11.50 11.92
CA LEU A 31 -13.57 12.32 12.37
C LEU A 31 -12.18 11.86 11.93
N LEU A 32 -12.01 10.62 11.48
CA LEU A 32 -10.70 10.06 11.13
C LEU A 32 -10.85 9.23 9.85
N THR A 33 -10.24 9.65 8.74
CA THR A 33 -10.16 8.84 7.51
C THR A 33 -9.41 7.55 7.84
N VAL A 34 -10.13 6.49 8.13
CA VAL A 34 -9.60 5.13 8.35
C VAL A 34 -10.30 4.26 7.32
N TRP A 35 -9.52 3.51 6.54
CA TRP A 35 -10.05 2.63 5.51
C TRP A 35 -9.22 1.36 5.44
N ASN A 36 -9.84 0.31 4.89
CA ASN A 36 -9.21 -0.92 4.46
C ASN A 36 -9.49 -1.12 2.97
N ARG A 37 -8.47 -1.52 2.22
CA ARG A 37 -8.54 -1.78 0.79
C ARG A 37 -7.78 -3.05 0.46
N LEU A 38 -8.34 -3.82 -0.47
CA LEU A 38 -7.69 -5.01 -1.01
C LEU A 38 -7.31 -4.74 -2.46
N TYR A 39 -6.05 -4.98 -2.80
CA TYR A 39 -5.54 -4.86 -4.16
C TYR A 39 -5.05 -6.21 -4.70
N LYS A 40 -5.23 -6.44 -6.00
CA LYS A 40 -4.62 -7.55 -6.74
C LYS A 40 -3.35 -7.04 -7.43
N MET A 41 -2.23 -7.74 -7.26
CA MET A 41 -0.94 -7.39 -7.86
C MET A 41 -0.28 -8.64 -8.44
N GLY A 42 -0.40 -8.86 -9.75
CA GLY A 42 0.12 -10.09 -10.38
C GLY A 42 -0.51 -11.35 -9.78
N SER A 43 0.29 -12.25 -9.23
CA SER A 43 -0.17 -13.47 -8.51
C SER A 43 -0.53 -13.21 -7.04
N LEU A 44 -0.28 -12.02 -6.52
CA LEU A 44 -0.39 -11.66 -5.11
C LEU A 44 -1.61 -10.79 -4.82
N TYR A 45 -1.89 -10.61 -3.53
CA TYR A 45 -2.81 -9.59 -3.02
C TYR A 45 -2.12 -8.71 -2.00
N LEU A 46 -2.59 -7.47 -1.88
CA LEU A 46 -2.21 -6.55 -0.81
C LEU A 46 -3.47 -6.14 -0.05
N ASP A 47 -3.53 -6.55 1.21
CA ASP A 47 -4.46 -5.95 2.17
C ASP A 47 -3.78 -4.71 2.77
N LEU A 48 -4.42 -3.55 2.65
CA LEU A 48 -3.86 -2.26 3.02
C LEU A 48 -4.88 -1.49 3.86
N SER A 49 -4.44 -1.01 5.03
CA SER A 49 -5.23 -0.19 5.92
C SER A 49 -4.56 1.16 6.18
N LEU A 50 -5.36 2.22 6.13
CA LEU A 50 -5.02 3.49 6.75
C LEU A 50 -5.48 3.48 8.21
N LYS A 51 -4.54 3.66 9.14
CA LYS A 51 -4.82 3.73 10.58
C LYS A 51 -4.28 5.04 11.17
N ARG A 52 -4.80 5.43 12.33
CA ARG A 52 -4.37 6.62 13.05
C ARG A 52 -4.25 6.32 14.55
N ASN A 53 -3.25 6.89 15.18
CA ASN A 53 -3.08 6.90 16.63
C ASN A 53 -2.62 8.29 17.10
N GLU A 54 -2.26 8.43 18.37
CA GLU A 54 -1.75 9.66 18.98
C GLU A 54 -0.52 10.23 18.25
N SER A 55 0.30 9.37 17.64
CA SER A 55 1.51 9.74 16.89
C SER A 55 1.23 10.09 15.42
N GLY A 56 -0.03 10.04 14.96
CA GLY A 56 -0.43 10.40 13.60
C GLY A 56 -0.93 9.22 12.75
N ALA A 57 -0.98 9.43 11.44
CA ALA A 57 -1.50 8.46 10.47
C ALA A 57 -0.39 7.55 9.92
N PHE A 58 -0.72 6.29 9.70
CA PHE A 58 0.19 5.29 9.15
C PHE A 58 -0.55 4.27 8.30
N LEU A 59 0.14 3.76 7.28
CA LEU A 59 -0.31 2.60 6.53
C LEU A 59 0.16 1.33 7.24
N VAL A 60 -0.74 0.36 7.35
CA VAL A 60 -0.43 -1.03 7.69
C VAL A 60 -0.82 -1.86 6.51
N GLY A 61 0.05 -2.75 6.05
CA GLY A 61 -0.32 -3.66 4.99
C GLY A 61 0.25 -5.05 5.18
N GLN A 62 -0.42 -6.00 4.53
CA GLN A 62 -0.03 -7.39 4.44
C GLN A 62 -0.03 -7.82 2.97
N VAL A 63 1.13 -8.26 2.48
CA VAL A 63 1.22 -8.93 1.19
C VAL A 63 0.83 -10.39 1.37
N ILE A 64 -0.24 -10.82 0.70
CA ILE A 64 -0.78 -12.17 0.77
C ILE A 64 -0.29 -12.93 -0.48
N SER A 65 0.42 -14.03 -0.23
CA SER A 65 1.01 -14.91 -1.24
C SER A 65 0.74 -16.36 -0.87
N ALA A 66 0.55 -17.22 -1.87
CA ALA A 66 0.51 -18.68 -1.70
C ALA A 66 1.92 -19.28 -1.53
N ALA A 67 2.96 -18.58 -2.00
CA ALA A 67 4.36 -19.01 -1.89
C ALA A 67 5.02 -18.46 -0.62
N GLN A 68 6.11 -19.11 -0.17
CA GLN A 68 6.98 -18.57 0.87
C GLN A 68 7.48 -17.18 0.45
N LYS A 69 7.47 -16.24 1.40
CA LYS A 69 7.81 -14.84 1.16
C LYS A 69 9.33 -14.64 1.31
N PRO A 70 10.04 -14.20 0.26
CA PRO A 70 11.47 -13.93 0.31
C PRO A 70 11.82 -12.75 1.24
N ALA A 71 13.03 -12.77 1.80
CA ALA A 71 13.53 -11.78 2.75
C ALA A 71 13.78 -10.36 2.18
N ALA A 72 13.71 -10.18 0.85
CA ALA A 72 14.11 -8.93 0.18
C ALA A 72 12.94 -7.96 -0.13
N TRP A 73 11.72 -8.27 0.30
CA TRP A 73 10.55 -7.45 -0.02
C TRP A 73 10.55 -6.11 0.70
N ARG A 74 10.14 -5.07 -0.01
CA ARG A 74 10.12 -3.71 0.49
C ARG A 74 8.90 -2.97 -0.01
N VAL A 75 8.42 -2.07 0.84
CA VAL A 75 7.47 -1.02 0.45
C VAL A 75 8.14 0.34 0.52
N THR A 76 7.84 1.22 -0.42
CA THR A 76 8.25 2.62 -0.43
C THR A 76 7.03 3.51 -0.57
N LEU A 77 6.81 4.41 0.39
CA LEU A 77 5.79 5.45 0.31
C LEU A 77 6.42 6.67 -0.33
N HIS A 78 5.81 7.13 -1.42
CA HIS A 78 6.19 8.34 -2.14
C HIS A 78 5.16 9.44 -1.91
N ALA A 79 5.65 10.64 -1.63
CA ALA A 79 4.87 11.87 -1.48
C ALA A 79 5.70 13.07 -1.99
N PRO A 80 5.11 14.23 -2.24
CA PRO A 80 5.86 15.42 -2.66
C PRO A 80 6.99 15.76 -1.66
N GLY A 81 8.24 15.65 -2.10
CA GLY A 81 9.42 15.92 -1.26
C GLY A 81 9.70 14.88 -0.16
N TYR A 82 9.01 13.74 -0.17
CA TYR A 82 9.18 12.69 0.84
C TYR A 82 9.16 11.30 0.20
N SER A 83 10.15 10.49 0.54
CA SER A 83 10.16 9.07 0.22
C SER A 83 10.67 8.31 1.42
N ARG A 84 9.94 7.27 1.82
CA ARG A 84 10.36 6.41 2.92
C ARG A 84 10.11 4.96 2.57
N SER A 85 11.07 4.10 2.87
CA SER A 85 10.90 2.66 2.74
C SER A 85 10.69 1.98 4.08
N SER A 86 10.00 0.85 4.04
CA SER A 86 9.84 -0.07 5.17
C SER A 86 10.04 -1.51 4.66
N PRO A 87 10.80 -2.36 5.38
CA PRO A 87 10.90 -3.76 5.00
C PRO A 87 9.56 -4.47 5.19
N ILE A 88 9.28 -5.45 4.34
CA ILE A 88 8.18 -6.37 4.52
C ILE A 88 8.74 -7.60 5.25
N ASN A 89 8.16 -7.95 6.39
CA ASN A 89 8.66 -9.08 7.18
C ASN A 89 8.28 -10.44 6.56
N GLU A 90 8.78 -11.53 7.15
CA GLU A 90 8.53 -12.92 6.70
C GLU A 90 7.04 -13.30 6.62
N TYR A 91 6.18 -12.63 7.39
CA TYR A 91 4.72 -12.83 7.35
C TYR A 91 4.02 -12.00 6.27
N GLY A 92 4.76 -11.12 5.58
CA GLY A 92 4.24 -10.20 4.57
C GLY A 92 3.78 -8.86 5.14
N ASN A 93 4.01 -8.61 6.42
CA ASN A 93 3.50 -7.42 7.10
C ASN A 93 4.49 -6.26 7.01
N PHE A 94 3.96 -5.05 6.86
CA PHE A 94 4.71 -3.81 6.96
C PHE A 94 3.90 -2.71 7.64
N ARG A 95 4.62 -1.69 8.11
CA ARG A 95 4.05 -0.44 8.62
C ARG A 95 4.88 0.73 8.14
N ILE A 96 4.22 1.81 7.71
CA ILE A 96 4.88 3.05 7.30
C ILE A 96 4.11 4.27 7.78
N GLN A 97 4.82 5.18 8.45
CA GLN A 97 4.25 6.46 8.89
C GLN A 97 4.01 7.36 7.68
N ILE A 98 2.88 8.05 7.66
CA ILE A 98 2.53 9.02 6.61
C ILE A 98 3.00 10.41 7.05
N PRO A 99 3.70 11.18 6.20
CA PRO A 99 4.22 12.50 6.56
C PRO A 99 3.13 13.57 6.70
N GLY A 100 1.98 13.40 6.04
CA GLY A 100 0.86 14.35 6.03
C GLY A 100 -0.20 14.00 4.98
N LYS A 101 -1.14 14.91 4.74
CA LYS A 101 -2.14 14.76 3.67
C LYS A 101 -1.51 15.08 2.31
N GLY A 102 -1.94 14.41 1.24
CA GLY A 102 -1.48 14.70 -0.11
C GLY A 102 -1.68 13.55 -1.08
N GLY A 103 -1.22 13.74 -2.32
CA GLY A 103 -1.12 12.66 -3.31
C GLY A 103 -0.03 11.68 -2.89
N LEU A 104 -0.45 10.54 -2.35
CA LEU A 104 0.45 9.49 -1.89
C LEU A 104 0.39 8.32 -2.88
N GLU A 105 1.57 7.78 -3.19
CA GLU A 105 1.71 6.55 -3.97
C GLU A 105 2.52 5.53 -3.17
N LEU A 106 2.10 4.27 -3.22
CA LEU A 106 2.82 3.17 -2.59
C LEU A 106 3.48 2.32 -3.66
N GLU A 107 4.79 2.17 -3.58
CA GLU A 107 5.57 1.26 -4.41
C GLU A 107 5.88 -0.01 -3.62
N LEU A 108 5.63 -1.18 -4.20
CA LEU A 108 5.99 -2.48 -3.63
C LEU A 108 7.03 -3.15 -4.54
N THR A 109 8.24 -3.31 -4.03
CA THR A 109 9.32 -4.05 -4.69
C THR A 109 9.30 -5.49 -4.18
N LEU A 110 8.81 -6.41 -5.02
CA LEU A 110 8.60 -7.82 -4.70
C LEU A 110 9.48 -8.65 -5.65
N GLU A 111 10.67 -9.05 -5.16
CA GLU A 111 11.70 -9.71 -5.97
C GLU A 111 12.09 -8.90 -7.22
N ASN A 112 11.65 -9.37 -8.39
CA ASN A 112 11.97 -8.82 -9.71
C ASN A 112 10.82 -7.95 -10.26
N GLU A 113 9.74 -7.79 -9.50
CA GLU A 113 8.57 -7.02 -9.92
C GLU A 113 8.35 -5.82 -8.98
N THR A 114 7.97 -4.70 -9.59
CA THR A 114 7.54 -3.51 -8.86
C THR A 114 6.09 -3.22 -9.18
N PHE A 115 5.27 -3.10 -8.13
CA PHE A 115 3.86 -2.75 -8.22
C PHE A 115 3.59 -1.40 -7.58
N TRP A 116 2.63 -0.67 -8.13
CA TRP A 116 2.26 0.66 -7.66
C TRP A 116 0.80 0.71 -7.21
N VAL A 117 0.54 1.34 -6.08
CA VAL A 117 -0.80 1.70 -5.63
C VAL A 117 -0.89 3.24 -5.64
N PRO A 118 -1.42 3.82 -6.73
CA PRO A 118 -1.57 5.26 -6.84
C PRO A 118 -2.79 5.76 -6.06
N GLY A 119 -2.83 7.08 -5.83
CA GLY A 119 -4.04 7.76 -5.36
C GLY A 119 -4.49 7.35 -3.96
N LEU A 120 -3.55 7.10 -3.05
CA LEU A 120 -3.88 6.89 -1.64
C LEU A 120 -4.34 8.22 -1.04
N ASP A 121 -5.61 8.27 -0.66
CA ASP A 121 -6.27 9.38 0.02
C ASP A 121 -6.16 9.23 1.55
N VAL A 122 -5.66 10.28 2.20
CA VAL A 122 -5.38 10.32 3.64
C VAL A 122 -5.96 11.60 4.27
#